data_AF-A0A2D8HIP9-F1
#
_entry.id   AF-A0A2D8HIP9-F1
#
_cell.length_a   1.000
_cell.length_b   1.000
_cell.length_c   1.000
_cell.angle_alpha   90.00
_cell.angle_beta   90.00
_cell.angle_gamma   90.00
#
_symmetry.space_group_name_H-M   'P 1'
#
loop_
_entity.id
_entity.type
_entity.pdbx_description
1 polymer ?
#
loop_
_entity_poly.entity_id
_entity_poly.type
_entity_poly.pdbx_seq_one_letter_code
_entity_poly.pdbx_strand_id
1 'polypeptide(L)'
;MSEPVLIFEGREAAAWLAGAGYRIGLASPALYPQQAAGDIFKYNNQVCLVRGEKITKITEQNWLSGVPDGLILHRPNKAQRRLLDGLWKRPGGA
;
A
#
# COMPACT_ATOMS: atom_id res chain seq x y z
N MET A 1 10.35 7.21 13.99
CA MET A 1 10.68 5.94 13.30
C MET A 1 9.96 5.95 11.97
N SER A 2 10.53 5.39 10.88
CA SER A 2 9.78 5.26 9.62
C SER A 2 8.61 4.30 9.84
N GLU A 3 7.43 4.70 9.38
CA GLU A 3 6.22 3.88 9.49
C GLU A 3 6.41 2.54 8.75
N PRO A 4 5.71 1.47 9.17
CA PRO A 4 5.72 0.23 8.42
C PRO A 4 5.12 0.47 7.03
N VAL A 5 5.71 -0.22 6.05
CA VAL A 5 5.27 -0.20 4.65
C VAL A 5 5.15 -1.63 4.17
N LEU A 6 4.09 -1.91 3.42
CA LEU A 6 3.92 -3.12 2.63
C LEU A 6 3.89 -2.75 1.15
N ILE A 7 4.40 -3.62 0.30
CA ILE A 7 4.32 -3.47 -1.15
C ILE A 7 3.56 -4.67 -1.71
N PHE A 8 2.47 -4.38 -2.41
CA PHE A 8 1.70 -5.34 -3.17
C PHE A 8 2.08 -5.21 -4.63
N GLU A 9 2.59 -6.30 -5.18
CA GLU A 9 2.95 -6.43 -6.59
C GLU A 9 2.04 -7.47 -7.25
N GLY A 10 1.44 -7.10 -8.38
CA GLY A 10 0.52 -7.95 -9.12
C GLY A 10 -0.60 -7.13 -9.75
N ARG A 11 -1.11 -7.60 -10.89
CA ARG A 11 -2.14 -6.90 -11.68
C ARG A 11 -3.45 -6.72 -10.91
N GLU A 12 -3.73 -7.62 -9.97
CA GLU A 12 -4.90 -7.60 -9.10
C GLU A 12 -4.66 -6.84 -7.78
N ALA A 13 -3.54 -6.12 -7.60
CA ALA A 13 -3.18 -5.58 -6.29
C ALA A 13 -4.18 -4.53 -5.80
N ALA A 14 -4.55 -3.61 -6.68
CA ALA A 14 -5.57 -2.61 -6.39
C ALA A 14 -6.95 -3.25 -6.18
N ALA A 15 -7.28 -4.28 -6.97
CA ALA A 15 -8.57 -4.98 -6.89
C ALA A 15 -8.70 -5.76 -5.58
N TRP A 16 -7.67 -6.49 -5.17
CA TRP A 16 -7.64 -7.22 -3.91
C TRP A 16 -7.77 -6.27 -2.71
N LEU A 17 -7.00 -5.17 -2.70
CA LEU A 17 -7.11 -4.17 -1.64
C LEU A 17 -8.52 -3.53 -1.62
N ALA A 18 -9.10 -3.21 -2.78
CA ALA A 18 -10.47 -2.72 -2.84
C ALA A 18 -11.49 -3.74 -2.31
N GLY A 19 -11.32 -5.02 -2.66
CA GLY A 19 -12.14 -6.13 -2.16
C GLY A 19 -12.00 -6.34 -0.65
N ALA A 20 -10.83 -6.03 -0.08
CA ALA A 20 -10.60 -6.00 1.37
C ALA A 20 -11.20 -4.77 2.07
N GLY A 21 -11.91 -3.89 1.34
CA GLY A 21 -12.60 -2.72 1.87
C GLY A 21 -11.80 -1.41 1.87
N TYR A 22 -10.61 -1.38 1.26
CA TYR A 22 -9.82 -0.16 1.16
C TYR A 22 -10.33 0.77 0.05
N ARG A 23 -10.23 2.08 0.28
CA ARG A 23 -10.58 3.10 -0.71
C ARG A 23 -9.46 3.22 -1.74
N ILE A 24 -9.58 2.56 -2.89
CA ILE A 24 -8.60 2.68 -3.98
C ILE A 24 -9.34 2.94 -5.30
N GLY A 25 -8.84 3.91 -6.06
CA GLY A 25 -9.36 4.28 -7.37
C GLY A 25 -8.60 3.65 -8.54
N LEU A 26 -9.16 3.80 -9.73
CA LEU A 26 -8.59 3.27 -10.96
C LEU A 26 -7.40 4.10 -11.47
N ALA A 27 -7.34 5.40 -11.14
CA ALA A 27 -6.26 6.29 -11.55
C ALA A 27 -4.97 6.08 -10.73
N SER A 28 -3.81 6.23 -11.38
CA SER A 28 -2.49 6.05 -10.78
C SER A 28 -1.46 6.88 -11.55
N PRO A 29 -0.43 7.47 -10.90
CA PRO A 29 -0.12 7.42 -9.47
C PRO A 29 -1.08 8.26 -8.61
N ALA A 30 -1.53 7.72 -7.47
CA ALA A 30 -2.43 8.43 -6.57
C ALA A 30 -2.31 7.96 -5.11
N LEU A 31 -2.46 8.91 -4.18
CA LEU A 31 -2.48 8.66 -2.74
C LEU A 31 -3.94 8.59 -2.24
N TYR A 32 -4.24 7.52 -1.52
CA TYR A 32 -5.56 7.20 -0.99
C TYR A 32 -5.54 7.14 0.54
N PRO A 33 -6.03 8.17 1.22
CA PRO A 33 -6.07 8.19 2.69
C PRO A 33 -7.11 7.21 3.23
N GLN A 34 -6.70 6.34 4.16
CA GLN A 34 -7.57 5.41 4.87
C GLN A 34 -7.87 5.92 6.29
N GLN A 35 -8.18 7.22 6.39
CA GLN A 35 -8.40 7.93 7.66
C GLN A 35 -7.17 7.83 8.59
N ALA A 36 -7.40 7.68 9.89
CA ALA A 36 -6.33 7.53 10.89
C ALA A 36 -5.63 6.15 10.86
N ALA A 37 -5.98 5.25 9.92
CA ALA A 37 -5.33 3.94 9.80
C ALA A 37 -4.00 4.01 9.04
N GLY A 38 -3.86 4.97 8.13
CA GLY A 38 -2.71 5.15 7.25
C GLY A 38 -3.13 5.49 5.82
N ASP A 39 -2.21 5.26 4.88
CA ASP A 39 -2.38 5.62 3.47
C ASP A 39 -2.07 4.45 2.54
N ILE A 40 -2.71 4.44 1.37
CA ILE A 40 -2.34 3.57 0.25
C ILE A 40 -1.88 4.43 -0.93
N PHE A 41 -0.69 4.18 -1.44
CA PHE A 41 -0.18 4.80 -2.66
C PHE A 41 -0.22 3.80 -3.81
N LYS A 42 -1.13 4.02 -4.77
CA LYS A 42 -1.16 3.22 -6.01
C LYS A 42 -0.16 3.83 -6.98
N TYR A 43 0.98 3.17 -7.19
CA TYR A 43 2.04 3.68 -8.08
C TYR A 43 1.74 3.42 -9.55
N ASN A 44 1.23 2.23 -9.88
CA ASN A 44 0.72 1.87 -11.20
C ASN A 44 -0.36 0.76 -11.08
N ASN A 45 -0.71 0.10 -12.20
CA ASN A 45 -1.70 -0.98 -12.19
C ASN A 45 -1.19 -2.30 -11.58
N GLN A 46 0.10 -2.41 -11.28
CA GLN A 46 0.71 -3.60 -10.70
C GLN A 46 1.21 -3.37 -9.28
N VAL A 47 1.45 -2.13 -8.86
CA VAL A 47 2.13 -1.83 -7.60
C VAL A 47 1.29 -0.90 -6.74
N CYS A 48 0.93 -1.40 -5.55
CA CYS A 48 0.29 -0.63 -4.48
C CYS A 48 1.17 -0.67 -3.23
N LEU A 49 1.35 0.47 -2.57
CA LEU A 49 2.09 0.56 -1.34
C LEU A 49 1.15 0.94 -0.21
N VAL A 50 1.24 0.27 0.92
CA VAL A 50 0.42 0.52 2.11
C VAL A 50 1.34 1.00 3.21
N ARG A 51 1.06 2.16 3.80
CA ARG A 51 1.86 2.76 4.88
C ARG A 51 1.01 3.12 6.08
N GLY A 52 1.50 2.80 7.28
CA GLY A 52 0.89 3.18 8.55
C GLY A 52 0.67 1.97 9.45
N GLU A 53 0.87 2.13 10.76
CA GLU A 53 0.95 0.98 11.67
C GLU A 53 -0.33 0.14 11.73
N LYS A 54 -1.49 0.80 11.82
CA LYS A 54 -2.78 0.12 11.92
C LYS A 54 -3.12 -0.58 10.62
N ILE A 55 -3.01 0.12 9.49
CA ILE A 55 -3.38 -0.43 8.19
C ILE A 55 -2.47 -1.58 7.77
N THR A 56 -1.16 -1.52 8.04
CA THR A 56 -0.27 -2.64 7.68
C THR A 56 -0.61 -3.89 8.47
N LYS A 57 -0.88 -3.77 9.78
CA LYS A 57 -1.28 -4.92 10.62
C LYS A 57 -2.57 -5.58 10.11
N ILE A 58 -3.61 -4.77 9.82
CA ILE A 58 -4.90 -5.26 9.33
C ILE A 58 -4.72 -5.91 7.94
N THR A 59 -3.94 -5.27 7.06
CA THR A 59 -3.70 -5.80 5.71
C THR A 59 -2.96 -7.14 5.75
N GLU A 60 -1.96 -7.30 6.62
CA GLU A 60 -1.27 -8.58 6.80
C GLU A 60 -2.19 -9.68 7.35
N GLN A 61 -3.10 -9.35 8.26
CA GLN A 61 -4.10 -10.30 8.75
C GLN A 61 -5.02 -10.77 7.61
N ASN A 62 -5.53 -9.83 6.81
CA ASN A 62 -6.36 -10.16 5.64
C ASN A 62 -5.59 -11.00 4.61
N TRP A 63 -4.30 -10.73 4.41
CA TRP A 63 -3.44 -11.50 3.52
C TRP A 63 -3.32 -12.96 3.95
N LEU A 64 -3.17 -13.21 5.26
CA LEU A 64 -3.05 -14.57 5.81
C LEU A 64 -4.36 -15.37 5.72
N SER A 65 -5.51 -14.69 5.65
CA SER A 65 -6.83 -15.35 5.50
C SER A 65 -7.09 -15.89 4.09
N GLY A 66 -6.34 -15.44 3.08
CA GLY A 66 -6.48 -15.91 1.70
C GLY A 66 -5.55 -15.14 0.79
N VAL A 67 -4.43 -15.78 0.41
CA VAL A 67 -3.46 -15.20 -0.50
C VAL A 67 -4.05 -15.21 -1.93
N PRO A 68 -4.29 -14.04 -2.54
CA PRO A 68 -4.79 -13.97 -3.91
C PRO A 68 -3.74 -14.48 -4.92
N ASP A 69 -4.20 -15.23 -5.93
CA ASP A 69 -3.35 -15.71 -7.00
C ASP A 69 -2.70 -14.55 -7.78
N GLY A 70 -1.41 -14.71 -8.10
CA GLY A 70 -0.66 -13.74 -8.90
C GLY A 70 -0.33 -12.44 -8.16
N LEU A 71 -0.47 -12.40 -6.83
CA LEU A 71 -0.06 -11.27 -5.99
C LEU A 71 1.12 -11.64 -5.10
N ILE A 72 2.05 -10.70 -4.95
CA ILE A 72 3.23 -10.82 -4.10
C ILE A 72 3.20 -9.71 -3.05
N LEU A 73 3.37 -10.10 -1.79
CA LEU A 73 3.51 -9.18 -0.67
C LEU A 73 4.97 -9.07 -0.26
N HIS A 74 5.57 -7.89 -0.47
CA HIS A 74 6.91 -7.58 -0.01
C HIS A 74 6.90 -6.81 1.31
N ARG A 75 7.80 -7.20 2.21
CA ARG A 75 8.02 -6.56 3.52
C ARG A 75 9.37 -5.85 3.52
N PRO A 76 9.44 -4.57 3.08
CA PRO A 76 10.69 -3.84 3.08
C PRO A 76 11.26 -3.71 4.49
N ASN A 77 12.58 -3.89 4.59
CA ASN A 77 13.32 -3.67 5.83
C ASN A 77 13.44 -2.17 6.16
N LYS A 78 14.02 -1.84 7.31
CA LYS A 78 14.12 -0.45 7.78
C LYS A 78 14.87 0.48 6.82
N ALA A 79 15.91 -0.01 6.13
CA ALA A 79 16.66 0.78 5.16
C ALA A 79 15.83 1.07 3.91
N GLN A 80 15.13 0.05 3.40
CA GLN A 80 14.24 0.18 2.23
C GLN A 80 13.05 1.10 2.51
N ARG A 81 12.45 1.04 3.70
CA ARG A 81 11.32 1.92 4.07
C ARG A 81 11.65 3.40 3.94
N ARG A 82 12.86 3.81 4.34
CA ARG A 82 13.32 5.20 4.22
C ARG A 82 13.39 5.70 2.78
N LEU A 83 13.72 4.81 1.84
CA LEU A 83 13.77 5.16 0.41
C LEU A 83 12.37 5.40 -0.16
N LEU A 84 11.35 4.76 0.42
CA LEU A 84 9.97 4.87 -0.02
C LEU A 84 9.25 6.10 0.54
N ASP A 85 9.75 6.72 1.62
CA ASP A 85 9.12 7.89 2.26
C ASP A 85 8.86 9.06 1.28
N GLY A 86 9.68 9.18 0.22
CA GLY A 86 9.51 10.20 -0.82
C GLY A 86 8.24 10.03 -1.67
N LEU A 87 7.70 8.82 -1.78
CA LEU A 87 6.51 8.52 -2.61
C LEU A 87 5.21 9.10 -2.05
N TRP A 88 5.17 9.35 -0.75
CA TRP A 88 4.00 9.94 -0.07
C TRP A 88 4.04 11.46 0.03
N LYS A 89 5.12 12.10 -0.42
CA LYS A 89 5.17 13.54 -0.58
C LYS A 89 4.52 13.86 -1.92
N ARG A 90 3.38 14.57 -1.91
CA ARG A 90 2.73 15.01 -3.16
C ARG A 90 3.75 15.71 -4.06
N PRO A 91 3.82 15.39 -5.37
CA PRO A 91 4.46 16.30 -6.31
C PRO A 91 3.60 17.57 -6.37
N GLY A 92 4.10 18.68 -5.80
CA GLY A 92 3.44 20.00 -5.88
C GLY A 92 3.07 20.69 -4.56
N GLY A 93 3.83 20.51 -3.48
CA GLY A 93 3.77 21.42 -2.34
C GLY A 93 4.67 22.64 -2.57
N ALA A 94 4.12 23.67 -3.25
CA ALA A 94 4.57 25.05 -3.13
C ALA A 94 3.62 25.77 -2.17
#